data_AF-A0A920BPF5-F1
#
_entry.id   AF-A0A920BPF5-F1
#
_cell.length_a   1.000
_cell.length_b   1.000
_cell.length_c   1.000
_cell.angle_alpha   90.00
_cell.angle_beta   90.00
_cell.angle_gamma   90.00
#
_symmetry.space_group_name_H-M   'P 1'
#
loop_
_entity.id
_entity.type
_entity.pdbx_description
1 polymer ?
#
loop_
_entity_poly.entity_id
_entity_poly.type
_entity_poly.pdbx_seq_one_letter_code
_entity_poly.pdbx_strand_id
1 'polypeptide(L)'
;MTPRSRGHGGGGGDDPPSGGRGRRGRGGRPGNVEHGEGQTRDALQLGRPTAEGGGPSPSAGSRSSPAGQPQGVPYGFRDFGQFREFATRFRDRMRELYPDLDMGFQGSAVTGRSADTGEPFDEGRVSDYDVAISGDSVNRAAHENGVPFRGDGVSTGPLTERDLDRLGLDGILDDASAETGREVHIMIFRTIEEAAGRKPTIKVWF
;
A
#
# COMPACT_ATOMS: atom_id res chain seq x y z
N MET A 1 13.30 -46.25 51.68
CA MET A 1 14.61 -45.78 51.19
C MET A 1 14.49 -44.32 50.82
N THR A 2 15.53 -43.53 51.07
CA THR A 2 15.67 -42.12 50.62
C THR A 2 16.84 -42.10 49.62
N PRO A 3 16.90 -41.12 48.69
CA PRO A 3 17.57 -39.87 49.06
C PRO A 3 16.84 -38.60 48.59
N ARG A 4 17.26 -37.46 49.16
CA ARG A 4 16.98 -36.12 48.64
C ARG A 4 18.14 -35.68 47.75
N SER A 5 17.88 -34.77 46.82
CA SER A 5 18.90 -33.81 46.36
C SER A 5 18.24 -32.47 46.03
N ARG A 6 18.88 -31.37 46.44
CA ARG A 6 18.52 -30.00 46.10
C ARG A 6 19.57 -29.47 45.12
N GLY A 7 19.15 -28.74 44.09
CA GLY A 7 20.04 -27.84 43.33
C GLY A 7 19.89 -26.41 43.85
N HIS A 8 21.01 -25.71 44.11
CA HIS A 8 21.02 -24.31 44.52
C HIS A 8 22.34 -23.62 44.12
N GLY A 9 22.22 -22.41 43.58
CA GLY A 9 23.29 -21.55 43.04
C GLY A 9 22.67 -20.62 41.98
N GLY A 10 23.00 -19.33 41.85
CA GLY A 10 24.04 -18.53 42.53
C GLY A 10 25.41 -18.64 41.84
N GLY A 11 26.10 -17.55 41.50
CA GLY A 11 25.77 -16.12 41.62
C GLY A 11 26.99 -15.20 41.37
N GLY A 12 26.79 -13.95 40.96
CA GLY A 12 27.85 -13.06 40.39
C GLY A 12 28.22 -13.48 38.94
N GLY A 13 28.79 -12.66 38.06
CA GLY A 13 29.27 -11.26 38.06
C GLY A 13 29.99 -10.98 36.71
N ASP A 14 30.50 -9.80 36.34
CA ASP A 14 30.36 -8.40 36.80
C ASP A 14 31.04 -7.47 35.74
N ASP A 15 31.17 -6.16 35.98
CA ASP A 15 31.97 -5.14 35.24
C ASP A 15 31.74 -4.88 33.72
N PRO A 16 31.32 -3.65 33.33
CA PRO A 16 31.43 -3.14 31.96
C PRO A 16 32.76 -2.37 31.71
N PRO A 17 33.42 -2.51 30.54
CA PRO A 17 34.63 -1.74 30.24
C PRO A 17 34.33 -0.26 29.97
N SER A 18 35.25 0.62 30.38
CA SER A 18 35.15 2.07 30.17
C SER A 18 36.37 2.65 29.44
N GLY A 19 36.14 3.63 28.56
CA GLY A 19 37.16 4.30 27.74
C GLY A 19 36.70 4.48 26.28
N GLY A 20 37.08 5.53 25.55
CA GLY A 20 38.01 6.63 25.87
C GLY A 20 37.61 7.98 25.24
N ARG A 21 38.53 8.96 25.23
CA ARG A 21 38.25 10.38 24.91
C ARG A 21 38.98 10.86 23.64
N GLY A 22 38.29 11.61 22.78
CA GLY A 22 38.90 12.52 21.79
C GLY A 22 37.80 13.36 21.10
N ARG A 23 37.65 14.69 21.23
CA ARG A 23 38.53 15.90 21.18
C ARG A 23 38.87 16.45 19.78
N ARG A 24 38.15 17.55 19.45
CA ARG A 24 38.60 18.80 18.75
C ARG A 24 38.51 18.88 17.21
N GLY A 25 38.26 20.13 16.74
CA GLY A 25 38.12 20.58 15.34
C GLY A 25 36.69 21.09 15.08
N ARG A 26 36.31 22.39 15.07
CA ARG A 26 36.98 23.72 15.02
C ARG A 26 37.16 24.32 13.61
N GLY A 27 36.28 25.26 13.25
CA GLY A 27 36.28 26.04 11.99
C GLY A 27 35.26 25.51 10.96
N GLY A 28 34.53 26.35 10.20
CA GLY A 28 34.45 27.81 10.23
C GLY A 28 33.29 28.39 9.38
N ARG A 29 33.00 29.68 9.59
CA ARG A 29 32.16 30.60 8.78
C ARG A 29 33.07 31.80 8.39
N PRO A 30 32.70 32.73 7.47
CA PRO A 30 31.63 32.74 6.45
C PRO A 30 32.14 33.19 5.04
N GLY A 31 31.23 33.38 4.07
CA GLY A 31 31.24 34.58 3.19
C GLY A 31 31.73 34.47 1.73
N ASN A 32 30.81 34.62 0.77
CA ASN A 32 30.76 35.64 -0.30
C ASN A 32 29.42 35.47 -1.07
N VAL A 33 28.64 36.46 -1.53
CA VAL A 33 28.82 37.87 -1.97
C VAL A 33 28.93 38.02 -3.51
N GLU A 34 27.82 38.51 -4.08
CA GLU A 34 27.61 39.37 -5.28
C GLU A 34 28.34 39.11 -6.62
N HIS A 35 27.58 38.87 -7.69
CA HIS A 35 27.20 39.89 -8.71
C HIS A 35 26.50 39.26 -9.95
N GLY A 36 25.75 40.06 -10.73
CA GLY A 36 25.26 39.66 -12.06
C GLY A 36 23.99 40.36 -12.55
N GLU A 37 24.07 41.64 -12.94
CA GLU A 37 22.96 42.36 -13.58
C GLU A 37 23.02 42.34 -15.12
N GLY A 38 21.84 42.44 -15.77
CA GLY A 38 21.65 42.58 -17.22
C GLY A 38 20.22 42.15 -17.59
N GLN A 39 19.28 42.97 -18.08
CA GLN A 39 19.32 44.07 -19.07
C GLN A 39 19.85 43.60 -20.44
N THR A 40 19.16 43.80 -21.58
CA THR A 40 17.87 44.49 -21.87
C THR A 40 17.39 44.15 -23.29
N ARG A 41 16.08 44.29 -23.57
CA ARG A 41 15.48 44.52 -24.92
C ARG A 41 15.65 43.36 -25.93
N ASP A 42 14.91 43.26 -27.04
CA ASP A 42 13.65 43.88 -27.52
C ASP A 42 12.96 42.84 -28.47
N ALA A 43 11.80 43.01 -29.10
CA ALA A 43 10.97 44.19 -29.40
C ALA A 43 9.45 43.84 -29.41
N LEU A 44 8.60 44.81 -29.75
CA LEU A 44 7.21 44.58 -30.18
C LEU A 44 7.12 44.42 -31.71
N GLN A 45 6.21 43.57 -32.20
CA GLN A 45 5.66 43.69 -33.55
C GLN A 45 4.16 43.35 -33.55
N LEU A 46 3.32 44.31 -33.95
CA LEU A 46 1.88 44.14 -34.06
C LEU A 46 1.51 43.61 -35.46
N GLY A 47 0.52 42.71 -35.54
CA GLY A 47 0.04 42.14 -36.81
C GLY A 47 -1.30 41.40 -36.70
N ARG A 48 -2.39 42.08 -37.10
CA ARG A 48 -3.75 41.56 -37.33
C ARG A 48 -4.48 42.54 -38.27
N PRO A 49 -5.56 42.13 -38.98
CA PRO A 49 -6.07 40.78 -39.20
C PRO A 49 -6.27 40.43 -40.70
N THR A 50 -6.49 39.15 -40.98
CA THR A 50 -7.36 38.69 -42.08
C THR A 50 -8.12 37.47 -41.58
N ALA A 51 -9.38 37.33 -41.98
CA ALA A 51 -10.22 36.20 -41.64
C ALA A 51 -10.67 35.49 -42.92
N GLU A 52 -10.72 34.15 -42.89
CA GLU A 52 -11.86 33.39 -43.41
C GLU A 52 -11.87 31.97 -42.81
N GLY A 53 -12.96 31.22 -43.04
CA GLY A 53 -13.33 30.07 -42.21
C GLY A 53 -12.57 28.76 -42.48
N GLY A 54 -12.40 27.93 -41.44
CA GLY A 54 -11.63 26.68 -41.53
C GLY A 54 -11.96 25.56 -40.52
N GLY A 55 -13.08 25.65 -39.79
CA GLY A 55 -13.60 24.57 -38.91
C GLY A 55 -12.81 24.31 -37.60
N PRO A 56 -13.47 23.75 -36.56
CA PRO A 56 -12.80 23.38 -35.32
C PRO A 56 -12.07 22.04 -35.48
N SER A 57 -10.81 22.08 -35.94
CA SER A 57 -9.91 20.93 -35.76
C SER A 57 -9.69 20.72 -34.25
N PRO A 58 -9.97 19.51 -33.70
CA PRO A 58 -9.82 19.28 -32.26
C PRO A 58 -8.35 19.39 -31.85
N SER A 59 -8.14 19.95 -30.65
CA SER A 59 -6.83 20.08 -30.03
C SER A 59 -6.05 18.75 -30.11
N ALA A 60 -4.82 18.79 -30.61
CA ALA A 60 -3.91 17.65 -30.53
C ALA A 60 -3.75 17.29 -29.05
N GLY A 61 -4.17 16.07 -28.68
CA GLY A 61 -4.41 15.69 -27.30
C GLY A 61 -3.18 15.88 -26.41
N SER A 62 -3.18 16.96 -25.62
CA SER A 62 -2.50 16.93 -24.32
C SER A 62 -3.00 15.68 -23.60
N ARG A 63 -2.09 14.85 -23.12
CA ARG A 63 -2.43 13.60 -22.42
C ARG A 63 -2.97 13.94 -21.05
N SER A 64 -4.23 14.37 -21.02
CA SER A 64 -5.04 14.43 -19.81
C SER A 64 -5.03 13.05 -19.18
N SER A 65 -4.58 12.97 -17.92
CA SER A 65 -4.91 11.84 -17.04
C SER A 65 -6.41 11.53 -17.20
N PRO A 66 -6.81 10.25 -17.35
CA PRO A 66 -8.19 9.91 -17.69
C PRO A 66 -9.17 10.47 -16.67
N ALA A 67 -10.39 10.77 -17.13
CA ALA A 67 -11.43 11.38 -16.31
C ALA A 67 -11.62 10.61 -14.99
N GLY A 68 -11.73 11.35 -13.89
CA GLY A 68 -11.43 10.86 -12.55
C GLY A 68 -12.12 9.56 -12.15
N GLN A 69 -11.35 8.72 -11.44
CA GLN A 69 -11.77 7.42 -10.91
C GLN A 69 -13.16 7.51 -10.25
N PRO A 70 -14.13 6.65 -10.62
CA PRO A 70 -15.48 6.70 -10.05
C PRO A 70 -15.45 6.51 -8.52
N GLN A 71 -16.17 7.36 -7.79
CA GLN A 71 -16.15 7.31 -6.32
C GLN A 71 -16.65 5.96 -5.81
N GLY A 72 -15.82 5.27 -5.01
CA GLY A 72 -16.13 3.93 -4.50
C GLY A 72 -15.76 2.76 -5.43
N VAL A 73 -15.05 3.03 -6.54
CA VAL A 73 -14.45 2.01 -7.42
C VAL A 73 -12.92 2.08 -7.28
N PRO A 74 -12.22 1.00 -6.89
CA PRO A 74 -10.75 1.01 -6.83
C PRO A 74 -10.14 1.25 -8.22
N TYR A 75 -9.01 1.96 -8.27
CA TYR A 75 -8.19 2.10 -9.47
C TYR A 75 -7.81 0.72 -10.02
N GLY A 76 -7.67 0.62 -11.35
CA GLY A 76 -7.48 -0.65 -12.06
C GLY A 76 -8.78 -1.30 -12.55
N PHE A 77 -9.93 -1.01 -11.94
CA PHE A 77 -11.24 -1.34 -12.50
C PHE A 77 -11.77 -0.22 -13.39
N ARG A 78 -12.35 -0.61 -14.54
CA ARG A 78 -12.93 0.31 -15.55
C ARG A 78 -14.19 1.02 -15.04
N ASP A 79 -15.02 0.31 -14.28
CA ASP A 79 -16.31 0.77 -13.79
C ASP A 79 -16.78 -0.05 -12.57
N PHE A 80 -17.84 0.43 -11.91
CA PHE A 80 -18.44 -0.24 -10.74
C PHE A 80 -19.04 -1.62 -11.08
N GLY A 81 -19.46 -1.85 -12.32
CA GLY A 81 -19.97 -3.15 -12.77
C GLY A 81 -18.88 -4.21 -12.74
N GLN A 82 -17.73 -3.92 -13.36
CA GLN A 82 -16.54 -4.79 -13.34
C GLN A 82 -16.03 -5.01 -11.91
N PHE A 83 -15.88 -3.93 -11.13
CA PHE A 83 -15.46 -4.04 -9.73
C PHE A 83 -16.40 -4.93 -8.91
N ARG A 84 -17.71 -4.72 -9.03
CA ARG A 84 -18.71 -5.53 -8.33
C ARG A 84 -18.65 -6.99 -8.72
N GLU A 85 -18.59 -7.30 -10.02
CA GLU A 85 -18.55 -8.68 -10.50
C GLU A 85 -17.32 -9.43 -9.98
N PHE A 86 -16.14 -8.82 -10.07
CA PHE A 86 -14.90 -9.37 -9.53
C PHE A 86 -14.95 -9.52 -8.00
N ALA A 87 -15.29 -8.45 -7.28
CA ALA A 87 -15.25 -8.43 -5.82
C ALA A 87 -16.29 -9.37 -5.19
N THR A 88 -17.48 -9.52 -5.78
CA THR A 88 -18.45 -10.56 -5.38
C THR A 88 -17.84 -11.95 -5.59
N ARG A 89 -17.32 -12.27 -6.79
CA ARG A 89 -16.76 -13.59 -7.09
C ARG A 89 -15.57 -13.96 -6.19
N PHE A 90 -14.64 -13.04 -6.00
CA PHE A 90 -13.44 -13.22 -5.18
C PHE A 90 -13.77 -13.38 -3.69
N ARG A 91 -14.70 -12.55 -3.16
CA ARG A 91 -15.20 -12.71 -1.79
C ARG A 91 -15.95 -14.01 -1.59
N ASP A 92 -16.85 -14.36 -2.51
CA ASP A 92 -17.73 -15.52 -2.33
C ASP A 92 -16.93 -16.83 -2.39
N ARG A 93 -15.88 -16.89 -3.23
CA ARG A 93 -14.88 -17.98 -3.22
C ARG A 93 -14.13 -18.11 -1.89
N MET A 94 -13.76 -16.99 -1.24
CA MET A 94 -13.20 -17.04 0.11
C MET A 94 -14.25 -17.39 1.19
N ARG A 95 -15.53 -17.06 0.97
CA ARG A 95 -16.64 -17.46 1.86
C ARG A 95 -17.02 -18.94 1.77
N GLU A 96 -16.57 -19.66 0.73
CA GLU A 96 -16.60 -21.14 0.70
C GLU A 96 -15.74 -21.75 1.83
N LEU A 97 -14.69 -21.03 2.29
CA LEU A 97 -13.81 -21.43 3.39
C LEU A 97 -14.15 -20.70 4.70
N TYR A 98 -14.50 -19.42 4.62
CA TYR A 98 -14.68 -18.50 5.74
C TYR A 98 -16.04 -17.76 5.63
N PRO A 99 -17.18 -18.38 6.01
CA PRO A 99 -18.52 -17.88 5.66
C PRO A 99 -18.88 -16.49 6.20
N ASP A 100 -18.27 -16.10 7.32
CA ASP A 100 -18.39 -14.80 8.00
C ASP A 100 -17.37 -13.75 7.53
N LEU A 101 -16.61 -14.03 6.47
CA LEU A 101 -15.55 -13.14 5.98
C LEU A 101 -16.10 -11.83 5.40
N ASP A 102 -15.64 -10.70 5.93
CA ASP A 102 -15.78 -9.37 5.33
C ASP A 102 -14.52 -8.96 4.58
N MET A 103 -14.68 -8.09 3.58
CA MET A 103 -13.63 -7.68 2.65
C MET A 103 -13.63 -6.16 2.40
N GLY A 104 -12.46 -5.60 2.16
CA GLY A 104 -12.32 -4.27 1.56
C GLY A 104 -10.99 -4.07 0.84
N PHE A 105 -11.02 -3.35 -0.28
CA PHE A 105 -9.80 -2.94 -1.00
C PHE A 105 -9.14 -1.78 -0.27
N GLN A 106 -7.80 -1.70 -0.33
CA GLN A 106 -6.95 -0.71 0.36
C GLN A 106 -5.83 -0.21 -0.57
N GLY A 107 -4.81 0.44 0.03
CA GLY A 107 -3.52 0.71 -0.61
C GLY A 107 -3.61 1.61 -1.84
N SER A 108 -2.73 1.36 -2.80
CA SER A 108 -2.63 2.20 -4.00
C SER A 108 -3.90 2.19 -4.86
N ALA A 109 -4.63 1.08 -4.86
CA ALA A 109 -5.92 0.93 -5.54
C ALA A 109 -7.04 1.81 -4.96
N VAL A 110 -6.94 2.29 -3.71
CA VAL A 110 -7.95 3.22 -3.13
C VAL A 110 -7.48 4.67 -3.17
N THR A 111 -6.19 4.92 -2.93
CA THR A 111 -5.63 6.28 -2.88
C THR A 111 -5.26 6.85 -4.25
N GLY A 112 -5.11 6.00 -5.27
CA GLY A 112 -4.54 6.35 -6.57
C GLY A 112 -3.02 6.57 -6.53
N ARG A 113 -2.34 6.24 -5.43
CA ARG A 113 -0.88 6.43 -5.24
C ARG A 113 -0.24 5.32 -4.40
N SER A 114 0.97 4.93 -4.78
CA SER A 114 1.86 4.11 -3.95
C SER A 114 2.07 4.74 -2.57
N ALA A 115 2.01 3.93 -1.52
CA ALA A 115 2.27 4.39 -0.15
C ALA A 115 3.76 4.62 0.11
N ASP A 116 4.63 3.84 -0.55
CA ASP A 116 6.08 3.85 -0.31
C ASP A 116 6.82 4.85 -1.21
N THR A 117 6.36 5.01 -2.47
CA THR A 117 7.01 5.88 -3.46
C THR A 117 6.23 7.16 -3.78
N GLY A 118 4.95 7.23 -3.42
CA GLY A 118 4.05 8.35 -3.77
C GLY A 118 3.67 8.43 -5.25
N GLU A 119 4.20 7.54 -6.10
CA GLU A 119 3.92 7.46 -7.54
C GLU A 119 2.43 7.16 -7.80
N PRO A 120 1.84 7.71 -8.88
CA PRO A 120 0.45 7.41 -9.25
C PRO A 120 0.22 5.92 -9.54
N PHE A 121 -1.04 5.51 -9.45
CA PHE A 121 -1.47 4.17 -9.84
C PHE A 121 -1.29 3.95 -11.34
N ASP A 122 -0.58 2.88 -11.70
CA ASP A 122 -0.26 2.42 -13.06
C ASP A 122 0.52 3.43 -13.94
N GLU A 123 1.16 4.45 -13.35
CA GLU A 123 2.13 5.29 -14.07
C GLU A 123 3.53 4.63 -14.03
N GLY A 124 3.96 4.06 -15.16
CA GLY A 124 5.32 3.48 -15.33
C GLY A 124 5.53 2.08 -14.72
N ARG A 125 4.56 1.57 -13.97
CA ARG A 125 4.51 0.23 -13.37
C ARG A 125 3.12 -0.40 -13.55
N VAL A 126 2.98 -1.68 -13.23
CA VAL A 126 1.67 -2.26 -12.86
C VAL A 126 1.57 -2.20 -11.33
N SER A 127 0.41 -1.80 -10.82
CA SER A 127 0.15 -1.65 -9.38
C SER A 127 -0.56 -2.86 -8.81
N ASP A 128 -0.25 -3.14 -7.56
CA ASP A 128 -0.78 -4.14 -6.66
C ASP A 128 -2.22 -3.86 -6.19
N TYR A 129 -2.94 -4.93 -5.83
CA TYR A 129 -4.23 -4.88 -5.13
C TYR A 129 -4.09 -5.33 -3.67
N ASP A 130 -3.90 -4.35 -2.80
CA ASP A 130 -3.93 -4.44 -1.34
C ASP A 130 -5.38 -4.75 -0.87
N VAL A 131 -5.65 -5.93 -0.31
CA VAL A 131 -7.00 -6.38 0.13
C VAL A 131 -7.00 -6.73 1.62
N ALA A 132 -7.86 -6.04 2.38
CA ALA A 132 -8.16 -6.37 3.78
C ALA A 132 -9.29 -7.40 3.86
N ILE A 133 -9.09 -8.44 4.67
CA ILE A 133 -10.16 -9.38 5.07
C ILE A 133 -10.27 -9.49 6.60
N SER A 134 -11.46 -9.82 7.11
CA SER A 134 -11.69 -10.06 8.54
C SER A 134 -12.85 -11.02 8.78
N GLY A 135 -12.97 -11.56 9.98
CA GLY A 135 -13.99 -12.54 10.38
C GLY A 135 -13.44 -13.46 11.48
N ASP A 136 -14.30 -14.00 12.33
CA ASP A 136 -13.91 -14.88 13.43
C ASP A 136 -13.28 -16.18 12.92
N SER A 137 -13.82 -16.76 11.84
CA SER A 137 -13.30 -18.02 11.29
C SER A 137 -11.89 -17.86 10.70
N VAL A 138 -11.64 -16.80 9.92
CA VAL A 138 -10.34 -16.54 9.29
C VAL A 138 -9.29 -16.05 10.31
N ASN A 139 -9.68 -15.25 11.31
CA ASN A 139 -8.77 -14.87 12.40
C ASN A 139 -8.38 -16.08 13.26
N ARG A 140 -9.34 -16.98 13.55
CA ARG A 140 -9.03 -18.25 14.23
C ARG A 140 -8.07 -19.12 13.40
N ALA A 141 -8.37 -19.33 12.13
CA ALA A 141 -7.52 -20.13 11.24
C ALA A 141 -6.09 -19.56 11.08
N ALA A 142 -5.95 -18.23 11.04
CA ALA A 142 -4.66 -17.55 11.04
C ALA A 142 -3.87 -17.82 12.32
N HIS A 143 -4.52 -17.71 13.50
CA HIS A 143 -3.90 -18.02 14.79
C HIS A 143 -3.51 -19.51 14.90
N GLU A 144 -4.40 -20.42 14.50
CA GLU A 144 -4.17 -21.89 14.53
C GLU A 144 -3.00 -22.31 13.60
N ASN A 145 -2.82 -21.63 12.46
CA ASN A 145 -1.70 -21.86 11.54
C ASN A 145 -0.41 -21.09 11.90
N GLY A 146 -0.44 -20.25 12.94
CA GLY A 146 0.71 -19.46 13.40
C GLY A 146 1.09 -18.28 12.49
N VAL A 147 0.12 -17.70 11.78
CA VAL A 147 0.31 -16.54 10.91
C VAL A 147 0.63 -15.30 11.77
N PRO A 148 1.74 -14.58 11.53
CA PRO A 148 2.17 -13.50 12.41
C PRO A 148 1.35 -12.21 12.21
N PHE A 149 0.65 -11.80 13.26
CA PHE A 149 0.15 -10.43 13.38
C PHE A 149 1.33 -9.48 13.66
N ARG A 150 1.23 -8.24 13.15
CA ARG A 150 2.13 -7.13 13.47
C ARG A 150 2.11 -6.86 14.98
N GLY A 151 3.11 -6.13 15.48
CA GLY A 151 3.30 -5.87 16.92
C GLY A 151 2.19 -5.08 17.64
N ASP A 152 1.12 -4.70 16.95
CA ASP A 152 -0.10 -4.12 17.50
C ASP A 152 -1.23 -5.16 17.75
N GLY A 153 -1.11 -6.38 17.22
CA GLY A 153 -2.13 -7.41 17.29
C GLY A 153 -3.42 -7.09 16.54
N VAL A 154 -3.40 -6.15 15.59
CA VAL A 154 -4.59 -5.68 14.83
C VAL A 154 -4.61 -6.24 13.41
N SER A 155 -3.45 -6.38 12.77
CA SER A 155 -3.33 -6.83 11.37
C SER A 155 -2.09 -7.70 11.15
N THR A 156 -2.19 -8.64 10.22
CA THR A 156 -1.04 -9.37 9.64
C THR A 156 -0.23 -8.48 8.70
N GLY A 157 0.97 -8.94 8.27
CA GLY A 157 1.55 -8.46 7.02
C GLY A 157 0.69 -8.84 5.81
N PRO A 158 1.08 -8.47 4.57
CA PRO A 158 0.69 -9.27 3.41
C PRO A 158 0.99 -10.75 3.70
N LEU A 159 0.03 -11.64 3.48
CA LEU A 159 0.21 -13.07 3.70
C LEU A 159 1.31 -13.61 2.77
N THR A 160 2.22 -14.43 3.30
CA THR A 160 3.22 -15.11 2.45
C THR A 160 2.59 -16.29 1.70
N GLU A 161 3.23 -16.78 0.64
CA GLU A 161 2.86 -18.02 -0.07
C GLU A 161 2.52 -19.17 0.91
N ARG A 162 3.36 -19.33 1.94
CA ARG A 162 3.20 -20.32 3.01
C ARG A 162 1.98 -20.06 3.90
N ASP A 163 1.61 -18.81 4.15
CA ASP A 163 0.41 -18.48 4.94
C ASP A 163 -0.86 -18.67 4.10
N LEU A 164 -0.78 -18.44 2.79
CA LEU A 164 -1.88 -18.65 1.83
C LEU A 164 -2.19 -20.15 1.66
N ASP A 165 -1.18 -20.99 1.42
CA ASP A 165 -1.26 -22.47 1.38
C ASP A 165 -1.95 -23.03 2.64
N ARG A 166 -1.51 -22.57 3.82
CA ARG A 166 -2.07 -22.96 5.13
C ARG A 166 -3.52 -22.56 5.37
N LEU A 167 -4.01 -21.57 4.64
CA LEU A 167 -5.38 -21.06 4.73
C LEU A 167 -6.23 -21.51 3.52
N GLY A 168 -5.66 -22.24 2.55
CA GLY A 168 -6.33 -22.61 1.30
C GLY A 168 -6.67 -21.41 0.41
N LEU A 169 -5.94 -20.30 0.57
CA LEU A 169 -6.16 -19.03 -0.14
C LEU A 169 -5.26 -18.87 -1.36
N ASP A 170 -4.28 -19.74 -1.56
CA ASP A 170 -3.28 -19.72 -2.63
C ASP A 170 -3.93 -19.72 -4.02
N GLY A 171 -4.65 -20.80 -4.40
CA GLY A 171 -5.32 -20.88 -5.69
C GLY A 171 -6.40 -19.81 -5.91
N ILE A 172 -7.00 -19.29 -4.83
CA ILE A 172 -7.99 -18.20 -4.92
C ILE A 172 -7.29 -16.86 -5.24
N LEU A 173 -6.06 -16.65 -4.74
CA LEU A 173 -5.25 -15.48 -5.02
C LEU A 173 -4.58 -15.54 -6.40
N ASP A 174 -4.18 -16.73 -6.85
CA ASP A 174 -3.69 -16.98 -8.21
C ASP A 174 -4.79 -16.73 -9.26
N ASP A 175 -5.99 -17.29 -9.06
CA ASP A 175 -7.19 -17.02 -9.90
C ASP A 175 -7.44 -15.51 -10.01
N ALA A 176 -7.40 -14.80 -8.87
CA ALA A 176 -7.65 -13.35 -8.79
C ALA A 176 -6.56 -12.50 -9.45
N SER A 177 -5.29 -12.90 -9.32
CA SER A 177 -4.15 -12.21 -9.93
C SER A 177 -4.12 -12.43 -11.45
N ALA A 178 -4.48 -13.63 -11.90
CA ALA A 178 -4.62 -13.97 -13.32
C ALA A 178 -5.80 -13.22 -13.97
N GLU A 179 -6.94 -13.08 -13.29
CA GLU A 179 -8.08 -12.30 -13.79
C GLU A 179 -7.79 -10.80 -13.88
N THR A 180 -7.09 -10.24 -12.90
CA THR A 180 -6.83 -8.78 -12.81
C THR A 180 -5.58 -8.32 -13.55
N GLY A 181 -4.72 -9.26 -13.96
CA GLY A 181 -3.46 -8.97 -14.67
C GLY A 181 -2.39 -8.29 -13.81
N ARG A 182 -2.48 -8.44 -12.48
CA ARG A 182 -1.64 -7.78 -11.47
C ARG A 182 -1.60 -8.59 -10.19
N GLU A 183 -0.60 -8.34 -9.35
CA GLU A 183 -0.49 -9.01 -8.05
C GLU A 183 -1.59 -8.56 -7.08
N VAL A 184 -2.20 -9.53 -6.38
CA VAL A 184 -3.15 -9.28 -5.29
C VAL A 184 -2.48 -9.67 -3.97
N HIS A 185 -2.71 -8.91 -2.90
CA HIS A 185 -2.11 -9.13 -1.59
C HIS A 185 -3.19 -9.11 -0.51
N ILE A 186 -3.31 -10.19 0.26
CA ILE A 186 -4.26 -10.29 1.37
C ILE A 186 -3.59 -9.86 2.68
N MET A 187 -4.28 -9.05 3.48
CA MET A 187 -4.00 -8.80 4.89
C MET A 187 -5.22 -9.17 5.73
N ILE A 188 -5.02 -10.01 6.74
CA ILE A 188 -6.04 -10.31 7.76
C ILE A 188 -6.02 -9.23 8.83
N PHE A 189 -7.20 -8.70 9.14
CA PHE A 189 -7.51 -7.80 10.26
C PHE A 189 -8.52 -8.48 11.20
N ARG A 190 -8.57 -8.05 12.47
CA ARG A 190 -9.59 -8.56 13.41
C ARG A 190 -11.01 -8.18 12.98
N THR A 191 -11.21 -6.92 12.57
CA THR A 191 -12.46 -6.43 11.97
C THR A 191 -12.19 -5.50 10.78
N ILE A 192 -13.17 -5.38 9.88
CA ILE A 192 -13.10 -4.49 8.72
C ILE A 192 -13.24 -3.00 9.12
N GLU A 193 -13.74 -2.72 10.33
CA GLU A 193 -13.69 -1.40 10.99
C GLU A 193 -12.26 -1.02 11.37
N GLU A 194 -11.47 -1.95 11.93
CA GLU A 194 -10.06 -1.69 12.25
C GLU A 194 -9.21 -1.53 10.98
N ALA A 195 -9.57 -2.23 9.90
CA ALA A 195 -8.98 -1.98 8.58
C ALA A 195 -9.28 -0.57 8.07
N ALA A 196 -10.56 -0.17 8.06
CA ALA A 196 -11.02 1.13 7.58
C ALA A 196 -10.57 2.32 8.45
N GLY A 197 -10.37 2.10 9.75
CA GLY A 197 -9.83 3.11 10.67
C GLY A 197 -8.33 3.37 10.52
N ARG A 198 -7.60 2.53 9.75
CA ARG A 198 -6.12 2.58 9.61
C ARG A 198 -5.65 2.94 8.21
N LYS A 199 -6.36 2.52 7.16
CA LYS A 199 -6.09 2.84 5.76
C LYS A 199 -7.40 3.24 5.07
N PRO A 200 -7.38 4.17 4.09
CA PRO A 200 -8.49 4.36 3.17
C PRO A 200 -8.93 3.01 2.58
N THR A 201 -10.21 2.67 2.75
CA THR A 201 -10.74 1.32 2.47
C THR A 201 -12.07 1.42 1.73
N ILE A 202 -12.22 0.67 0.63
CA ILE A 202 -13.49 0.46 -0.08
C ILE A 202 -14.03 -0.91 0.33
N LYS A 203 -14.99 -0.94 1.26
CA LYS A 203 -15.64 -2.18 1.75
C LYS A 203 -16.52 -2.83 0.67
N VAL A 204 -16.55 -4.16 0.65
CA VAL A 204 -17.32 -4.99 -0.30
C VAL A 204 -18.58 -5.53 0.40
N TRP A 205 -19.70 -4.84 0.24
CA TRP A 205 -20.93 -5.03 1.03
C TRP A 205 -22.13 -5.62 0.25
N PHE A 206 -21.94 -5.96 -1.02
CA PHE A 206 -23.01 -6.25 -2.01
C PHE A 206 -23.12 -7.72 -2.42
#